data_AF-A0A5R8WA07-F1
#
_entry.id   AF-A0A5R8WA07-F1
#
_cell.length_a   1.000
_cell.length_b   1.000
_cell.length_c   1.000
_cell.angle_alpha   90.00
_cell.angle_beta   90.00
_cell.angle_gamma   90.00
#
_symmetry.space_group_name_H-M   'P 1'
#
loop_
_entity.id
_entity.type
_entity.pdbx_description
1 polymer ?
#
loop_
_entity_poly.entity_id
_entity_poly.type
_entity_poly.pdbx_seq_one_letter_code
_entity_poly.pdbx_strand_id
1 'polypeptide(L)' 'MTFEAANTVTHKIWDRSDVHTTLDTLVEDLAVRHNTSKSNIAVTCSGPNTFTLSLGSGA' A
#
# COMPACT_ATOMS: atom_id res chain seq x y z
N MET A 1 -10.43 8.79 4.80
CA MET A 1 -10.83 7.64 5.65
C MET A 1 -9.95 6.48 5.25
N THR A 2 -8.91 6.19 6.03
CA THR A 2 -8.03 5.04 5.87
C THR A 2 -8.61 3.92 6.73
N PHE A 3 -9.03 2.82 6.11
CA PHE A 3 -9.48 1.63 6.82
C PHE A 3 -8.24 0.76 7.07
N GLU A 4 -7.76 0.79 8.32
CA GLU A 4 -6.67 -0.07 8.81
C GLU A 4 -7.28 -1.42 9.20
N ALA A 5 -7.52 -2.29 8.22
CA ALA A 5 -7.60 -3.72 8.56
C ALA A 5 -6.16 -4.15 8.83
N ALA A 6 -5.91 -4.89 9.91
CA ALA A 6 -4.61 -5.06 10.61
C ALA A 6 -3.33 -5.26 9.75
N ASN A 7 -3.46 -5.61 8.47
CA ASN A 7 -2.37 -5.91 7.54
C ASN A 7 -2.55 -5.21 6.17
N THR A 8 -3.47 -4.25 6.06
CA THR A 8 -3.96 -3.67 4.80
C THR A 8 -4.22 -2.18 4.96
N VAL A 9 -3.64 -1.38 4.05
CA VAL A 9 -3.77 0.07 4.00
C VAL A 9 -4.42 0.44 2.68
N THR A 10 -5.57 1.11 2.74
CA THR A 10 -6.22 1.65 1.53
C THR A 10 -5.98 3.15 1.43
N HIS A 11 -5.33 3.57 0.34
CA HIS A 11 -5.01 4.96 0.07
C HIS A 11 -5.66 5.42 -1.23
N LYS A 12 -6.26 6.61 -1.19
CA LYS A 12 -6.79 7.27 -2.38
C LYS A 12 -5.78 8.33 -2.85
N ILE A 13 -5.28 8.18 -4.07
CA ILE A 13 -4.27 9.06 -4.66
C ILE A 13 -4.95 9.93 -5.71
N TRP A 14 -5.13 11.21 -5.41
CA TRP A 14 -5.82 12.16 -6.29
C TRP A 14 -4.91 12.71 -7.40
N ASP A 15 -3.63 12.93 -7.08
CA ASP A 15 -2.64 13.39 -8.04
C ASP A 15 -2.02 12.20 -8.79
N ARG A 16 -2.25 12.11 -10.10
CA ARG A 16 -1.76 10.96 -10.90
C ARG A 16 -0.29 11.06 -11.26
N SER A 17 0.29 12.26 -11.20
CA SER A 17 1.71 12.50 -11.48
C SER A 17 2.61 11.80 -10.46
N ASP A 18 2.20 11.78 -9.20
CA ASP A 18 2.99 11.21 -8.09
C ASP A 18 2.48 9.86 -7.58
N VAL A 19 1.66 9.13 -8.35
CA VAL A 19 1.15 7.81 -7.92
C VAL A 19 2.28 6.84 -7.58
N HIS A 20 3.30 6.75 -8.43
CA HIS A 20 4.41 5.82 -8.19
C HIS A 20 5.21 6.21 -6.94
N THR A 21 5.58 7.49 -6.81
CA THR A 21 6.30 8.02 -5.63
C THR A 21 5.52 7.79 -4.33
N THR A 22 4.21 8.03 -4.38
CA THR A 22 3.32 7.85 -3.23
C THR A 22 3.21 6.37 -2.85
N LEU A 23 3.05 5.48 -3.83
CA LEU A 23 3.00 4.04 -3.58
C LEU A 23 4.32 3.52 -3.01
N ASP A 24 5.47 3.94 -3.55
CA ASP A 24 6.78 3.55 -3.01
C ASP A 24 6.97 3.98 -1.56
N THR A 25 6.52 5.20 -1.22
CA THR A 25 6.57 5.71 0.17
C THR A 25 5.67 4.90 1.10
N LEU A 26 4.46 4.53 0.65
CA LEU A 26 3.53 3.72 1.43
C LEU A 26 4.03 2.28 1.60
N VAL A 27 4.66 1.71 0.57
CA VAL A 27 5.30 0.39 0.64
C VAL A 27 6.46 0.41 1.63
N GLU A 28 7.29 1.47 1.62
CA GLU A 28 8.39 1.65 2.59
C GLU A 28 7.86 1.75 4.02
N ASP A 29 6.86 2.61 4.27
CA ASP A 29 6.29 2.79 5.61
C ASP A 29 5.68 1.48 6.15
N LEU A 30 4.96 0.75 5.30
CA LEU A 30 4.37 -0.54 5.66
C LEU A 30 5.45 -1.62 5.88
N ALA A 31 6.52 -1.60 5.09
CA ALA A 31 7.67 -2.51 5.24
C ALA A 31 8.37 -2.30 6.59
N VAL A 32 8.63 -1.04 6.96
CA VAL A 32 9.26 -0.68 8.23
C VAL A 32 8.34 -0.99 9.42
N ARG A 33 7.05 -0.64 9.34
CA ARG A 33 6.07 -0.91 10.40
C ARG A 33 5.91 -2.39 10.71
N HIS A 34 5.89 -3.23 9.69
CA HIS A 34 5.67 -4.67 9.84
C HIS A 34 6.96 -5.50 9.79
N ASN A 35 8.13 -4.87 9.75
CA ASN A 35 9.43 -5.51 9.60
C ASN A 35 9.44 -6.57 8.47
N THR A 36 8.82 -6.21 7.35
CA THR A 36 8.65 -7.09 6.19
C THR A 36 9.44 -6.55 4.99
N SER A 37 9.77 -7.42 4.04
CA SER A 37 10.33 -6.97 2.77
C SER A 37 9.24 -6.30 1.92
N LYS A 38 9.62 -5.29 1.14
CA LYS A 38 8.76 -4.67 0.12
C LYS A 38 8.19 -5.69 -0.86
N SER A 39 8.96 -6.74 -1.17
CA SER A 39 8.51 -7.84 -2.04
C SER A 39 7.35 -8.65 -1.46
N ASN A 40 7.12 -8.55 -0.15
CA ASN A 40 6.02 -9.17 0.57
C ASN A 40 4.85 -8.19 0.78
N ILE A 41 4.79 -7.10 0.03
CA ILE A 41 3.66 -6.15 0.04
C ILE A 41 3.00 -6.22 -1.33
N ALA A 42 1.74 -6.64 -1.37
CA ALA A 42 0.92 -6.62 -2.56
C ALA A 42 0.18 -5.28 -2.67
N VAL A 43 0.26 -4.66 -3.84
CA VAL A 43 -0.46 -3.41 -4.15
C VAL A 43 -1.57 -3.73 -5.14
N THR A 44 -2.82 -3.52 -4.73
CA THR A 44 -4.01 -3.77 -5.53
C THR A 44 -4.70 -2.46 -5.90
N CYS A 45 -4.95 -2.22 -7.18
CA CYS A 45 -5.80 -1.12 -7.60
C CYS A 45 -7.27 -1.53 -7.39
N SER A 46 -7.89 -1.03 -6.33
CA SER A 46 -9.26 -1.40 -5.93
C SER A 46 -10.33 -0.47 -6.54
N GLY A 47 -9.93 0.62 -7.19
CA GLY A 47 -10.85 1.50 -7.90
C GLY A 47 -10.17 2.70 -8.55
N PRO A 48 -10.95 3.64 -9.12
CA PRO A 48 -10.40 4.87 -9.70
C PRO A 48 -9.61 5.60 -8.62
N ASN A 49 -8.31 5.76 -8.87
CA ASN A 49 -7.41 6.47 -7.96
C ASN A 49 -7.31 5.84 -6.55
N THR A 50 -7.72 4.58 -6.37
CA THR A 50 -7.73 3.92 -5.05
C THR A 50 -6.86 2.68 -5.09
N PHE A 51 -5.89 2.64 -4.17
CA PHE A 51 -4.91 1.58 -4.07
C PHE A 51 -4.98 0.97 -2.68
N THR A 52 -5.01 -0.34 -2.61
CA THR A 52 -5.00 -1.12 -1.38
C THR A 52 -3.68 -1.85 -1.32
N LEU A 53 -2.83 -1.46 -0.38
CA LEU A 53 -1.61 -2.18 -0.03
C LEU A 53 -1.98 -3.22 1.03
N SER A 54 -1.46 -4.43 0.88
CA SER A 54 -1.68 -5.53 1.81
C SER A 54 -0.39 -6.30 2.01
N LEU A 55 -0.12 -6.75 3.23
CA LEU A 55 0.93 -7.74 3.43
C LEU A 55 0.59 -8.99 2.62
N GLY A 56 1.50 -9.39 1.74
CA GLY A 56 1.53 -10.70 1.14
C GLY A 56 1.57 -11.72 2.26
N SER A 57 0.54 -12.54 2.35
CA SER A 57 0.64 -13.79 3.10
C SER A 57 1.58 -14.69 2.29
N GLY A 58 2.89 -14.50 2.45
CA GLY A 58 3.85 -15.52 2.06
C GLY A 58 3.46 -16.82 2.76
N ALA A 59 3.13 -17.83 1.96
CA ALA A 59 2.97 -19.20 2.42
C ALA A 59 4.29 -19.75 2.97
#